data_AF-A0AAC9AH42-F1
#
_entry.id   AF-A0AAC9AH42-F1
#
_cell.length_a   1.000
_cell.length_b   1.000
_cell.length_c   1.000
_cell.angle_alpha   90.00
_cell.angle_beta   90.00
_cell.angle_gamma   90.00
#
_symmetry.space_group_name_H-M   'P 1'
#
loop_
_entity.id
_entity.type
_entity.pdbx_description
1 polymer ?
#
loop_
_entity_poly.entity_id
_entity_poly.type
_entity_poly.pdbx_seq_one_letter_code
_entity_poly.pdbx_strand_id
1 'polypeptide(L)'
;MNKTYLALLLAMTLGLVACGGSDSSDPIVETPDQSGEDSGDGSDDSAGDEGGNSNEVATIYGPYGTGSTSEPVAVYFDLDTQTQVTLTEEEAASDTTWDIGFKRTSVFLNTAQETPVSVYFTANNSDFYDDNGAAVADLFLNATADSELDDYLAVTTSDVPDAEAFSTDTESAVIGDTFYNYDTTTHVVTAASDTYYVVSSDENYTKFHVTDIVTEGRGIGEITLGVMHQSVLDGQTTFAEEVSLSVNAVGCTSSIYIDFDLQQEVTETDAWDITIPCADEAGEFVLSIADDATVLRTDADTYAGIDTEAAAFYGFSAETVSDYAFTANNWYYYDSTSHLLYSQFGVYLISAGDSVFKFQITSYYDEDGTSGAYSFRTDPVTEE
;
A
#
# COMPACT_ATOMS: atom_id res chain seq x y z
N MET A 1 -29.90 -19.33 37.95
CA MET A 1 -28.88 -19.82 38.91
C MET A 1 -27.53 -19.46 38.34
N ASN A 2 -26.90 -18.46 38.95
CA ASN A 2 -25.64 -17.84 38.52
C ASN A 2 -24.47 -18.82 38.67
N LYS A 3 -23.61 -18.89 37.65
CA LYS A 3 -22.19 -19.20 37.81
C LYS A 3 -21.37 -18.32 36.88
N THR A 4 -20.98 -17.17 37.41
CA THR A 4 -19.87 -16.33 36.95
C THR A 4 -18.56 -17.08 37.18
N TYR A 5 -17.78 -17.30 36.12
CA TYR A 5 -16.37 -17.67 36.24
C TYR A 5 -15.51 -16.45 35.95
N LEU A 6 -14.86 -15.97 37.01
CA LEU A 6 -13.87 -14.92 37.05
C LEU A 6 -12.52 -15.57 36.68
N ALA A 7 -11.94 -15.23 35.54
CA ALA A 7 -10.58 -15.61 35.19
C ALA A 7 -9.65 -14.40 35.39
N LEU A 8 -8.84 -14.48 36.44
CA LEU A 8 -7.71 -13.61 36.73
C LEU A 8 -6.63 -13.82 35.65
N LEU A 9 -6.23 -12.78 34.93
CA LEU A 9 -5.01 -12.81 34.12
C LEU A 9 -3.83 -12.29 34.96
N LEU A 10 -2.94 -13.22 35.32
CA LEU A 10 -1.71 -12.98 36.06
C LEU A 10 -0.60 -12.65 35.05
N ALA A 11 -0.15 -11.41 35.04
CA ALA A 11 1.03 -10.99 34.28
C ALA A 11 2.29 -11.62 34.90
N MET A 12 2.97 -12.49 34.15
CA MET A 12 4.33 -12.96 34.47
C MET A 12 5.31 -12.36 33.47
N THR A 13 6.05 -11.36 33.94
CA THR A 13 7.27 -10.85 33.33
C THR A 13 8.41 -11.86 33.58
N LEU A 14 8.99 -12.42 32.52
CA LEU A 14 10.29 -13.08 32.61
C LEU A 14 11.39 -12.11 32.18
N GLY A 15 12.12 -11.58 33.15
CA GLY A 15 13.41 -10.94 32.95
C GLY A 15 14.51 -12.00 32.80
N LEU A 16 15.31 -11.88 31.74
CA LEU A 16 16.56 -12.63 31.60
C LEU A 16 17.66 -11.91 32.40
N VAL A 17 18.07 -12.56 33.48
CA VAL A 17 19.27 -12.23 34.26
C VAL A 17 20.47 -12.92 33.62
N ALA A 18 21.44 -12.13 33.18
CA ALA A 18 22.81 -12.61 32.96
C ALA A 18 23.70 -12.11 34.12
N CYS A 19 24.06 -13.03 35.01
CA CYS A 19 25.10 -12.86 36.02
C CYS A 19 26.44 -13.33 35.44
N GLY A 20 27.49 -12.53 35.61
CA GLY A 20 28.87 -12.94 35.36
C GLY A 20 29.87 -11.85 35.71
N GLY A 21 30.10 -11.63 37.01
CA GLY A 21 31.09 -10.67 37.51
C GLY A 21 32.48 -11.29 37.75
N SER A 22 33.52 -10.44 37.76
CA SER A 22 34.54 -10.38 38.83
C SER A 22 35.45 -9.16 38.69
N ASP A 23 35.49 -8.40 39.79
CA ASP A 23 36.47 -7.43 40.31
C ASP A 23 37.86 -7.31 39.66
N SER A 24 38.34 -6.08 39.46
CA SER A 24 39.41 -5.49 40.32
C SER A 24 40.02 -4.18 39.75
N SER A 25 39.97 -3.12 40.57
CA SER A 25 40.94 -2.03 40.76
C SER A 25 41.14 -0.95 39.68
N ASP A 26 40.71 0.28 40.01
CA ASP A 26 41.24 1.54 39.47
C ASP A 26 42.76 1.69 39.72
N PRO A 27 43.44 2.50 38.88
CA PRO A 27 43.83 3.80 39.41
C PRO A 27 43.61 4.98 38.45
N ILE A 28 43.01 6.02 39.04
CA ILE A 28 43.21 7.46 38.89
C ILE A 28 44.43 7.85 38.03
N VAL A 29 44.20 8.66 36.99
CA VAL A 29 45.20 9.60 36.45
C VAL A 29 44.56 10.98 36.26
N GLU A 30 45.29 11.96 36.76
CA GLU A 30 44.95 13.34 37.03
C GLU A 30 44.61 14.20 35.78
N THR A 31 43.64 15.08 35.96
CA THR A 31 43.47 16.34 35.23
C THR A 31 44.51 17.37 35.65
N PRO A 32 45.06 18.19 34.74
CA PRO A 32 45.54 19.52 35.08
C PRO A 32 44.52 20.59 34.72
N ASP A 33 44.13 21.32 35.75
CA ASP A 33 43.43 22.60 35.73
C ASP A 33 44.40 23.72 35.26
N GLN A 34 43.93 24.62 34.39
CA GLN A 34 44.45 25.97 34.32
C GLN A 34 43.37 26.97 33.87
N SER A 35 42.72 27.60 34.85
CA SER A 35 42.27 29.02 34.86
C SER A 35 43.25 29.96 34.14
N GLY A 36 42.91 31.11 33.52
CA GLY A 36 41.70 31.92 33.36
C GLY A 36 42.11 33.31 32.81
N GLU A 37 41.14 34.02 32.23
CA GLU A 37 41.02 35.49 32.03
C GLU A 37 41.85 36.24 30.95
N ASP A 38 41.11 36.60 29.88
CA ASP A 38 40.78 37.95 29.35
C ASP A 38 41.86 39.05 29.18
N SER A 39 42.01 39.56 27.95
CA SER A 39 41.93 41.01 27.60
C SER A 39 42.41 41.30 26.15
N GLY A 40 41.56 41.98 25.37
CA GLY A 40 41.97 43.19 24.63
C GLY A 40 42.24 43.13 23.11
N ASP A 41 41.24 43.61 22.35
CA ASP A 41 41.29 44.65 21.30
C ASP A 41 42.09 44.48 19.99
N GLY A 42 41.46 44.84 18.87
CA GLY A 42 42.09 45.03 17.56
C GLY A 42 41.19 44.80 16.35
N SER A 43 40.49 45.84 15.90
CA SER A 43 39.87 45.92 14.55
C SER A 43 40.96 46.09 13.47
N ASP A 44 40.82 45.47 12.28
CA ASP A 44 40.46 46.14 11.01
C ASP A 44 40.75 45.27 9.76
N ASP A 45 39.88 45.45 8.76
CA ASP A 45 40.07 45.35 7.31
C ASP A 45 40.26 44.02 6.53
N SER A 46 39.17 43.67 5.82
CA SER A 46 39.05 43.75 4.34
C SER A 46 39.23 42.50 3.46
N ALA A 47 38.10 42.20 2.80
CA ALA A 47 37.94 41.76 1.41
C ALA A 47 38.56 40.43 0.95
N GLY A 48 37.69 39.44 0.83
CA GLY A 48 37.82 38.28 -0.06
C GLY A 48 36.43 37.89 -0.53
N ASP A 49 35.89 38.67 -1.47
CA ASP A 49 34.74 38.31 -2.31
C ASP A 49 35.20 37.19 -3.25
N GLU A 50 35.08 35.94 -2.78
CA GLU A 50 34.99 34.79 -3.67
C GLU A 50 33.51 34.45 -3.77
N GLY A 51 32.97 34.64 -4.97
CA GLY A 51 31.64 34.19 -5.35
C GLY A 51 31.51 32.69 -5.11
N GLY A 52 31.05 32.33 -3.92
CA GLY A 52 30.52 31.03 -3.62
C GLY A 52 29.22 30.91 -4.39
N ASN A 53 29.21 29.97 -5.33
CA ASN A 53 28.01 29.36 -5.86
C ASN A 53 27.00 29.22 -4.71
N SER A 54 25.84 29.87 -4.77
CA SER A 54 24.79 29.60 -3.81
C SER A 54 24.43 28.14 -3.99
N ASN A 55 24.89 27.27 -3.09
CA ASN A 55 24.45 25.89 -3.04
C ASN A 55 22.93 25.95 -2.85
N GLU A 56 22.17 25.73 -3.92
CA GLU A 56 20.73 25.62 -3.82
C GLU A 56 20.44 24.39 -2.97
N VAL A 57 19.98 24.62 -1.74
CA VAL A 57 19.54 23.56 -0.85
C VAL A 57 18.05 23.37 -1.11
N ALA A 58 17.66 22.22 -1.65
CA ALA A 58 16.26 21.84 -1.73
C ALA A 58 15.69 21.63 -0.32
N THR A 59 14.51 22.20 -0.04
CA THR A 59 13.88 22.09 1.28
C THR A 59 13.47 20.63 1.55
N ILE A 60 13.83 20.11 2.72
CA ILE A 60 13.39 18.80 3.19
C ILE A 60 12.15 18.97 4.08
N TYR A 61 11.08 18.29 3.71
CA TYR A 61 9.84 18.18 4.47
C TYR A 61 9.86 16.88 5.28
N GLY A 62 9.18 16.89 6.43
CA GLY A 62 9.15 15.77 7.37
C GLY A 62 10.20 15.85 8.48
N PRO A 63 10.44 14.75 9.23
CA PRO A 63 9.81 13.45 9.04
C PRO A 63 8.31 13.46 9.34
N TYR A 64 7.50 12.86 8.46
CA TYR A 64 6.07 12.65 8.66
C TYR A 64 5.79 11.19 9.06
N GLY A 65 5.26 11.00 10.26
CA GLY A 65 4.97 9.68 10.82
C GLY A 65 3.70 9.04 10.26
N THR A 66 3.81 7.80 9.78
CA THR A 66 2.73 6.97 9.20
C THR A 66 2.29 5.84 10.14
N GLY A 67 2.51 6.02 11.44
CA GLY A 67 2.17 5.04 12.47
C GLY A 67 3.05 3.79 12.44
N SER A 68 2.59 2.72 13.08
CA SER A 68 3.29 1.44 13.20
C SER A 68 2.68 0.40 12.24
N THR A 69 3.30 -0.78 12.11
CA THR A 69 2.71 -1.88 11.32
C THR A 69 1.36 -2.34 11.90
N SER A 70 1.17 -2.28 13.22
CA SER A 70 -0.10 -2.66 13.87
C SER A 70 -1.15 -1.55 13.87
N GLU A 71 -0.72 -0.30 13.75
CA GLU A 71 -1.59 0.88 13.77
C GLU A 71 -1.07 1.87 12.71
N PRO A 72 -1.23 1.56 11.41
CA PRO A 72 -0.77 2.43 10.34
C PRO A 72 -1.69 3.64 10.20
N VAL A 73 -1.11 4.79 9.86
CA VAL A 73 -1.84 6.06 9.68
C VAL A 73 -1.42 6.69 8.36
N ALA A 74 -2.38 7.22 7.62
CA ALA A 74 -2.13 7.98 6.40
C ALA A 74 -1.69 9.42 6.71
N VAL A 75 -0.74 9.93 5.92
CA VAL A 75 -0.36 11.35 5.88
C VAL A 75 -0.62 11.88 4.48
N TYR A 76 -1.19 13.07 4.36
CA TYR A 76 -1.51 13.72 3.10
C TYR A 76 -0.74 15.02 2.95
N PHE A 77 -0.29 15.33 1.74
CA PHE A 77 0.51 16.52 1.45
C PHE A 77 0.00 17.19 0.17
N ASP A 78 -0.16 18.51 0.25
CA ASP A 78 -0.49 19.40 -0.86
C ASP A 78 0.84 19.95 -1.41
N LEU A 79 1.14 19.65 -2.68
CA LEU A 79 2.36 20.03 -3.37
C LEU A 79 2.33 21.50 -3.81
N ASP A 80 1.16 22.05 -4.12
CA ASP A 80 0.99 23.45 -4.50
C ASP A 80 1.33 24.38 -3.34
N THR A 81 0.82 24.08 -2.14
CA THR A 81 1.11 24.87 -0.93
C THR A 81 2.34 24.38 -0.19
N GLN A 82 2.86 23.20 -0.54
CA GLN A 82 3.97 22.50 0.13
C GLN A 82 3.71 22.32 1.63
N THR A 83 2.50 21.87 1.98
CA THR A 83 2.10 21.66 3.38
C THR A 83 1.36 20.34 3.57
N GLN A 84 1.51 19.76 4.76
CA GLN A 84 0.69 18.64 5.19
C GLN A 84 -0.78 19.05 5.34
N VAL A 85 -1.69 18.23 4.80
CA VAL A 85 -3.14 18.36 4.98
C VAL A 85 -3.59 17.36 6.06
N THR A 86 -4.34 17.82 7.05
CA THR A 86 -4.87 16.96 8.12
C THR A 86 -6.26 16.47 7.74
N LEU A 87 -6.34 15.21 7.31
CA LEU A 87 -7.57 14.54 6.90
C LEU A 87 -7.64 13.14 7.54
N THR A 88 -8.86 12.67 7.79
CA THR A 88 -9.11 11.23 7.95
C THR A 88 -9.12 10.53 6.58
N GLU A 89 -8.97 9.21 6.56
CA GLU A 89 -9.02 8.44 5.30
C GLU A 89 -10.37 8.60 4.58
N GLU A 90 -11.47 8.70 5.33
CA GLU A 90 -12.81 8.94 4.79
C GLU A 90 -12.93 10.32 4.14
N GLU A 91 -12.40 11.37 4.79
CA GLU A 91 -12.40 12.72 4.22
C GLU A 91 -11.51 12.79 2.97
N ALA A 92 -10.32 12.18 3.02
CA ALA A 92 -9.35 12.21 1.94
C ALA A 92 -9.86 11.55 0.65
N ALA A 93 -10.73 10.55 0.73
CA ALA A 93 -11.30 9.85 -0.43
C ALA A 93 -12.10 10.75 -1.39
N SER A 94 -12.57 11.92 -0.91
CA SER A 94 -13.32 12.89 -1.72
C SER A 94 -12.72 14.29 -1.72
N ASP A 95 -11.66 14.51 -0.94
CA ASP A 95 -10.96 15.79 -0.86
C ASP A 95 -10.06 15.97 -2.09
N THR A 96 -10.12 17.13 -2.72
CA THR A 96 -9.36 17.44 -3.95
C THR A 96 -8.15 18.35 -3.69
N THR A 97 -7.76 18.55 -2.43
CA THR A 97 -6.73 19.51 -2.01
C THR A 97 -5.36 18.86 -1.86
N TRP A 98 -5.30 17.64 -1.35
CA TRP A 98 -4.03 16.91 -1.24
C TRP A 98 -3.63 16.31 -2.59
N ASP A 99 -2.34 16.06 -2.80
CA ASP A 99 -1.84 15.49 -4.05
C ASP A 99 -1.19 14.14 -3.87
N ILE A 100 -0.38 14.01 -2.82
CA ILE A 100 0.39 12.81 -2.51
C ILE A 100 0.18 12.41 -1.06
N GLY A 101 0.07 11.11 -0.82
CA GLY A 101 -0.12 10.53 0.49
C GLY A 101 0.84 9.37 0.78
N PHE A 102 1.03 9.11 2.07
CA PHE A 102 1.97 8.13 2.60
C PHE A 102 1.30 7.28 3.68
N LYS A 103 1.48 5.96 3.63
CA LYS A 103 1.03 5.03 4.69
C LYS A 103 1.96 3.83 4.75
N ARG A 104 2.76 3.73 5.82
CA ARG A 104 3.85 2.75 5.95
C ARG A 104 4.75 2.80 4.72
N THR A 105 4.94 1.73 3.96
CA THR A 105 5.81 1.78 2.77
C THR A 105 5.12 2.29 1.52
N SER A 106 3.80 2.50 1.58
CA SER A 106 2.98 2.90 0.43
C SER A 106 3.05 4.40 0.22
N VAL A 107 3.17 4.78 -1.05
CA VAL A 107 3.03 6.14 -1.55
C VAL A 107 1.89 6.10 -2.57
N PHE A 108 0.92 6.99 -2.41
CA PHE A 108 -0.31 6.99 -3.19
C PHE A 108 -0.70 8.41 -3.58
N LEU A 109 -1.50 8.54 -4.63
CA LEU A 109 -1.83 9.77 -5.33
C LEU A 109 -3.32 10.10 -5.19
N ASN A 110 -3.65 11.38 -5.23
CA ASN A 110 -5.05 11.79 -5.19
C ASN A 110 -5.73 11.59 -6.54
N THR A 111 -6.71 10.68 -6.58
CA THR A 111 -7.52 10.38 -7.75
C THR A 111 -8.88 11.09 -7.75
N ALA A 112 -9.21 11.84 -6.69
CA ALA A 112 -10.49 12.56 -6.56
C ALA A 112 -10.52 13.89 -7.33
N GLN A 113 -9.38 14.39 -7.79
CA GLN A 113 -9.29 15.60 -8.62
C GLN A 113 -9.86 15.38 -10.03
N GLU A 114 -10.33 16.44 -10.71
CA GLU A 114 -10.87 16.33 -12.08
C GLU A 114 -9.85 15.75 -13.07
N THR A 115 -8.58 16.15 -12.92
CA THR A 115 -7.44 15.46 -13.53
C THR A 115 -6.70 14.75 -12.40
N PRO A 116 -6.75 13.41 -12.32
CA PRO A 116 -6.07 12.65 -11.27
C PRO A 116 -4.58 13.00 -11.20
N VAL A 117 -4.07 13.09 -9.97
CA VAL A 117 -2.63 13.25 -9.77
C VAL A 117 -1.93 12.02 -10.31
N SER A 118 -0.85 12.24 -11.05
CA SER A 118 -0.12 11.17 -11.73
C SER A 118 1.38 11.33 -11.59
N VAL A 119 2.11 10.23 -11.70
CA VAL A 119 3.55 10.14 -11.49
C VAL A 119 4.27 9.59 -12.72
N TYR A 120 5.48 10.10 -12.95
CA TYR A 120 6.46 9.55 -13.86
C TYR A 120 7.81 9.41 -13.15
N PHE A 121 8.52 8.30 -13.34
CA PHE A 121 9.87 8.10 -12.79
C PHE A 121 10.94 8.45 -13.82
N THR A 122 11.85 9.36 -13.47
CA THR A 122 12.91 9.84 -14.40
C THR A 122 14.01 8.82 -14.68
N ALA A 123 14.12 7.76 -13.86
CA ALA A 123 15.20 6.78 -13.91
C ALA A 123 16.61 7.36 -13.73
N ASN A 124 16.74 8.49 -13.02
CA ASN A 124 18.03 9.14 -12.74
C ASN A 124 19.05 8.19 -12.09
N ASN A 125 18.61 7.29 -11.22
CA ASN A 125 19.47 6.33 -10.51
C ASN A 125 19.40 4.91 -11.10
N SER A 126 19.31 4.81 -12.42
CA SER A 126 19.24 3.50 -13.10
C SER A 126 20.49 2.62 -12.89
N ASP A 127 21.64 3.21 -12.58
CA ASP A 127 22.90 2.53 -12.26
C ASP A 127 22.91 1.85 -10.89
N PHE A 128 21.92 2.14 -10.04
CA PHE A 128 21.68 1.39 -8.79
C PHE A 128 21.23 -0.04 -9.05
N TYR A 129 20.91 -0.39 -10.29
CA TYR A 129 20.58 -1.72 -10.74
C TYR A 129 21.60 -2.21 -11.78
N ASP A 130 21.97 -3.48 -11.70
CA ASP A 130 22.86 -4.10 -12.69
C ASP A 130 22.13 -4.41 -14.02
N ASP A 131 22.86 -4.89 -15.02
CA ASP A 131 22.30 -5.26 -16.33
C ASP A 131 21.19 -6.34 -16.26
N ASN A 132 21.04 -7.03 -15.14
CA ASN A 132 19.99 -8.02 -14.90
C ASN A 132 18.81 -7.46 -14.09
N GLY A 133 18.83 -6.17 -13.74
CA GLY A 133 17.85 -5.51 -12.87
C GLY A 133 18.02 -5.84 -11.39
N ALA A 134 19.15 -6.41 -10.97
CA ALA A 134 19.41 -6.68 -9.55
C ALA A 134 19.97 -5.43 -8.87
N ALA A 135 19.47 -5.11 -7.67
CA ALA A 135 19.94 -3.98 -6.89
C ALA A 135 21.42 -4.13 -6.51
N VAL A 136 22.20 -3.09 -6.77
CA VAL A 136 23.59 -2.95 -6.34
C VAL A 136 23.61 -2.36 -4.94
N ALA A 137 23.51 -3.22 -3.92
CA ALA A 137 23.33 -2.80 -2.53
C ALA A 137 24.31 -1.71 -2.05
N ASP A 138 25.57 -1.77 -2.46
CA ASP A 138 26.59 -0.79 -2.08
C ASP A 138 26.22 0.64 -2.53
N LEU A 139 25.49 0.83 -3.63
CA LEU A 139 25.07 2.16 -4.08
C LEU A 139 23.97 2.72 -3.16
N PHE A 140 22.94 1.91 -2.87
CA PHE A 140 21.88 2.29 -1.93
C PHE A 140 22.38 2.61 -0.52
N LEU A 141 23.34 1.84 -0.01
CA LEU A 141 23.86 2.02 1.35
C LEU A 141 24.77 3.24 1.51
N ASN A 142 25.38 3.71 0.42
CA ASN A 142 26.29 4.85 0.44
C ASN A 142 25.65 6.14 -0.08
N ALA A 143 24.49 6.06 -0.74
CA ALA A 143 23.74 7.21 -1.21
C ALA A 143 23.16 8.02 -0.03
N THR A 144 23.12 9.34 -0.19
CA THR A 144 22.64 10.28 0.82
C THR A 144 21.85 11.40 0.14
N ALA A 145 20.99 12.09 0.90
CA ALA A 145 20.24 13.22 0.34
C ALA A 145 21.14 14.29 -0.29
N ASP A 146 22.36 14.46 0.23
CA ASP A 146 23.36 15.39 -0.29
C ASP A 146 24.06 14.86 -1.55
N SER A 147 24.45 13.57 -1.59
CA SER A 147 25.11 13.00 -2.77
C SER A 147 24.19 12.97 -3.99
N GLU A 148 22.89 12.79 -3.75
CA GLU A 148 21.86 12.67 -4.81
C GLU A 148 21.12 14.00 -5.06
N LEU A 149 21.62 15.12 -4.51
CA LEU A 149 21.02 16.46 -4.69
C LEU A 149 21.20 16.98 -6.12
N ASP A 150 22.38 16.78 -6.72
CA ASP A 150 22.66 17.31 -8.06
C ASP A 150 21.72 16.70 -9.12
N ASP A 151 21.44 15.40 -9.03
CA ASP A 151 20.50 14.73 -9.94
C ASP A 151 19.05 15.24 -9.78
N TYR A 152 18.66 15.59 -8.56
CA TYR A 152 17.38 16.25 -8.29
C TYR A 152 17.31 17.68 -8.84
N LEU A 153 18.40 18.44 -8.71
CA LEU A 153 18.46 19.82 -9.22
C LEU A 153 18.49 19.85 -10.75
N ALA A 154 19.11 18.86 -11.39
CA ALA A 154 19.23 18.74 -12.83
C ALA A 154 17.90 18.52 -13.57
N VAL A 155 16.83 18.14 -12.87
CA VAL A 155 15.50 17.96 -13.47
C VAL A 155 14.86 19.31 -13.80
N THR A 156 14.52 19.48 -15.07
CA THR A 156 13.97 20.70 -15.67
C THR A 156 12.70 20.40 -16.48
N THR A 157 12.10 21.42 -17.08
CA THR A 157 10.94 21.27 -17.97
C THR A 157 11.21 20.39 -19.19
N SER A 158 12.47 20.25 -19.65
CA SER A 158 12.78 19.36 -20.77
C SER A 158 12.73 17.88 -20.44
N ASP A 159 12.73 17.54 -19.15
CA ASP A 159 12.65 16.17 -18.65
C ASP A 159 11.21 15.71 -18.42
N VAL A 160 10.24 16.64 -18.49
CA VAL A 160 8.81 16.35 -18.38
C VAL A 160 8.34 15.65 -19.67
N PRO A 161 7.89 14.39 -19.61
CA PRO A 161 7.42 13.69 -20.79
C PRO A 161 6.00 14.14 -21.18
N ASP A 162 5.51 13.62 -22.31
CA ASP A 162 4.11 13.76 -22.69
C ASP A 162 3.19 13.11 -21.63
N ALA A 163 1.95 13.60 -21.51
CA ALA A 163 1.01 13.20 -20.46
C ALA A 163 0.73 11.68 -20.45
N GLU A 164 0.81 10.99 -21.59
CA GLU A 164 0.61 9.54 -21.71
C GLU A 164 1.69 8.70 -21.04
N ALA A 165 2.83 9.30 -20.66
CA ALA A 165 3.88 8.62 -19.91
C ALA A 165 3.63 8.59 -18.39
N PHE A 166 2.73 9.43 -17.89
CA PHE A 166 2.37 9.47 -16.48
C PHE A 166 1.36 8.38 -16.15
N SER A 167 1.48 7.81 -14.96
CA SER A 167 0.53 6.83 -14.40
C SER A 167 -0.10 7.37 -13.13
N THR A 168 -1.40 7.16 -12.93
CA THR A 168 -2.10 7.48 -11.69
C THR A 168 -2.44 6.19 -10.93
N ASP A 169 -2.84 6.32 -9.68
CA ASP A 169 -3.33 5.19 -8.90
C ASP A 169 -4.65 4.69 -9.49
N THR A 170 -4.84 3.37 -9.45
CA THR A 170 -6.08 2.74 -9.90
C THR A 170 -6.62 1.83 -8.81
N GLU A 171 -7.86 1.40 -8.96
CA GLU A 171 -8.44 0.34 -8.16
C GLU A 171 -8.74 -0.85 -9.04
N SER A 172 -8.45 -2.05 -8.52
CA SER A 172 -8.82 -3.31 -9.15
C SER A 172 -9.75 -4.07 -8.22
N ALA A 173 -10.82 -4.61 -8.77
CA ALA A 173 -11.66 -5.55 -8.03
C ALA A 173 -10.90 -6.87 -7.82
N VAL A 174 -10.98 -7.42 -6.60
CA VAL A 174 -10.31 -8.67 -6.23
C VAL A 174 -10.92 -9.85 -6.98
N ILE A 175 -12.26 -9.88 -7.07
CA ILE A 175 -13.01 -10.83 -7.89
C ILE A 175 -13.15 -10.28 -9.31
N GLY A 176 -13.86 -9.15 -9.45
CA GLY A 176 -13.96 -8.41 -10.71
C GLY A 176 -14.34 -9.30 -11.88
N ASP A 177 -13.50 -9.29 -12.92
CA ASP A 177 -13.60 -10.12 -14.12
C ASP A 177 -12.72 -11.38 -14.07
N THR A 178 -12.03 -11.65 -12.95
CA THR A 178 -11.00 -12.70 -12.88
C THR A 178 -11.57 -14.12 -12.75
N PHE A 179 -12.90 -14.26 -12.65
CA PHE A 179 -13.60 -15.54 -12.55
C PHE A 179 -13.87 -16.20 -13.91
N TYR A 180 -13.53 -15.54 -15.02
CA TYR A 180 -13.72 -16.07 -16.36
C TYR A 180 -12.52 -15.77 -17.27
N ASN A 181 -12.44 -16.53 -18.37
CA ASN A 181 -11.50 -16.30 -19.45
C ASN A 181 -12.27 -15.87 -20.70
N TYR A 182 -11.76 -14.87 -21.41
CA TYR A 182 -12.30 -14.42 -22.69
C TYR A 182 -11.28 -14.59 -23.80
N ASP A 183 -11.60 -15.45 -24.77
CA ASP A 183 -10.82 -15.57 -25.99
C ASP A 183 -11.21 -14.46 -26.96
N THR A 184 -10.34 -13.46 -27.13
CA THR A 184 -10.58 -12.30 -28.01
C THR A 184 -10.62 -12.66 -29.50
N THR A 185 -10.15 -13.85 -29.90
CA THR A 185 -10.18 -14.35 -31.28
C THR A 185 -11.48 -15.08 -31.59
N THR A 186 -11.92 -15.98 -30.69
CA THR A 186 -13.13 -16.78 -30.88
C THR A 186 -14.37 -16.17 -30.23
N HIS A 187 -14.19 -15.15 -29.40
CA HIS A 187 -15.20 -14.51 -28.55
C HIS A 187 -15.92 -15.49 -27.62
N VAL A 188 -15.26 -16.60 -27.26
CA VAL A 188 -15.77 -17.59 -26.32
C VAL A 188 -15.41 -17.17 -24.89
N VAL A 189 -16.39 -17.28 -23.99
CA VAL A 189 -16.19 -17.15 -22.55
C VAL A 189 -16.20 -18.54 -21.92
N THR A 190 -15.26 -18.80 -21.02
CA THR A 190 -15.23 -20.01 -20.19
C THR A 190 -14.93 -19.63 -18.74
N ALA A 191 -15.39 -20.43 -17.78
CA ALA A 191 -15.03 -20.23 -16.38
C ALA A 191 -13.50 -20.31 -16.15
N ALA A 192 -12.98 -19.52 -15.22
CA ALA A 192 -11.64 -19.66 -14.68
C ALA A 192 -11.70 -20.60 -13.47
N SER A 193 -11.94 -21.89 -13.73
CA SER A 193 -12.29 -22.86 -12.68
C SER A 193 -11.18 -23.16 -11.68
N ASP A 194 -9.94 -22.79 -11.97
CA ASP A 194 -8.80 -22.96 -11.06
C ASP A 194 -8.59 -21.75 -10.14
N THR A 195 -9.35 -20.66 -10.35
CA THR A 195 -9.33 -19.46 -9.50
C THR A 195 -10.38 -19.59 -8.41
N TYR A 196 -9.94 -19.56 -7.16
CA TYR A 196 -10.78 -19.65 -5.97
C TYR A 196 -10.80 -18.33 -5.23
N TYR A 197 -11.92 -18.07 -4.58
CA TYR A 197 -12.13 -16.93 -3.71
C TYR A 197 -12.54 -17.43 -2.34
N VAL A 198 -12.05 -16.81 -1.29
CA VAL A 198 -12.57 -17.01 0.07
C VAL A 198 -13.19 -15.70 0.51
N VAL A 199 -14.49 -15.72 0.78
CA VAL A 199 -15.25 -14.58 1.32
C VAL A 199 -15.40 -14.77 2.81
N SER A 200 -15.01 -13.76 3.59
CA SER A 200 -15.29 -13.64 5.02
C SER A 200 -16.48 -12.70 5.16
N SER A 201 -17.61 -13.24 5.62
CA SER A 201 -18.89 -12.55 5.77
C SER A 201 -19.67 -13.20 6.93
N ASP A 202 -20.47 -12.43 7.66
CA ASP A 202 -21.32 -12.93 8.75
C ASP A 202 -20.61 -13.83 9.79
N GLU A 203 -19.35 -13.51 10.12
CA GLU A 203 -18.47 -14.29 11.00
C GLU A 203 -18.10 -15.70 10.48
N ASN A 204 -18.45 -16.03 9.24
CA ASN A 204 -18.15 -17.28 8.56
C ASN A 204 -17.17 -17.07 7.39
N TYR A 205 -16.72 -18.19 6.83
CA TYR A 205 -15.88 -18.18 5.62
C TYR A 205 -16.50 -19.08 4.55
N THR A 206 -16.58 -18.58 3.33
CA THR A 206 -17.01 -19.39 2.17
C THR A 206 -15.92 -19.37 1.12
N LYS A 207 -15.40 -20.56 0.77
CA LYS A 207 -14.59 -20.71 -0.43
C LYS A 207 -15.50 -21.01 -1.61
N PHE A 208 -15.35 -20.28 -2.70
CA PHE A 208 -16.06 -20.58 -3.93
C PHE A 208 -15.19 -20.40 -5.17
N HIS A 209 -15.65 -20.98 -6.27
CA HIS A 209 -15.09 -20.77 -7.61
C HIS A 209 -16.20 -20.91 -8.65
N VAL A 210 -15.97 -20.38 -9.85
CA VAL A 210 -16.92 -20.53 -10.97
C VAL A 210 -16.52 -21.77 -11.77
N THR A 211 -17.44 -22.71 -11.94
CA THR A 211 -17.19 -24.00 -12.60
C THR A 211 -17.70 -24.02 -14.04
N ASP A 212 -18.74 -23.25 -14.35
CA ASP A 212 -19.29 -23.16 -15.70
C ASP A 212 -19.97 -21.81 -15.93
N ILE A 213 -19.94 -21.35 -17.18
CA ILE A 213 -20.62 -20.14 -17.65
C ILE A 213 -21.27 -20.41 -18.99
N VAL A 214 -22.58 -20.18 -19.08
CA VAL A 214 -23.34 -20.17 -20.32
C VAL A 214 -23.70 -18.72 -20.65
N THR A 215 -23.36 -18.27 -21.85
CA THR A 215 -23.61 -16.89 -22.28
C THR A 215 -25.01 -16.71 -22.88
N GLU A 216 -25.65 -15.57 -22.58
CA GLU A 216 -26.88 -15.10 -23.21
C GLU A 216 -26.56 -13.77 -23.91
N GLY A 217 -26.46 -13.79 -25.24
CA GLY A 217 -26.01 -12.63 -26.00
C GLY A 217 -24.59 -12.21 -25.62
N ARG A 218 -24.45 -11.06 -24.95
CA ARG A 218 -23.16 -10.52 -24.45
C ARG A 218 -22.99 -10.66 -22.94
N GLY A 219 -24.00 -11.15 -22.23
CA GLY A 219 -23.96 -11.33 -20.78
C GLY A 219 -23.93 -12.80 -20.38
N ILE A 220 -24.01 -13.02 -19.07
CA ILE A 220 -24.19 -14.32 -18.43
C ILE A 220 -25.66 -14.70 -18.54
N GLY A 221 -25.93 -15.87 -19.13
CA GLY A 221 -27.25 -16.50 -19.09
C GLY A 221 -27.38 -17.44 -17.90
N GLU A 222 -26.36 -18.27 -17.66
CA GLU A 222 -26.28 -19.13 -16.49
C GLU A 222 -24.83 -19.16 -15.99
N ILE A 223 -24.64 -19.15 -14.68
CA ILE A 223 -23.35 -19.32 -14.02
C ILE A 223 -23.47 -20.42 -12.96
N THR A 224 -22.49 -21.30 -12.89
CA THR A 224 -22.45 -22.35 -11.87
C THR A 224 -21.28 -22.10 -10.92
N LEU A 225 -21.57 -21.99 -9.64
CA LEU A 225 -20.62 -21.83 -8.55
C LEU A 225 -20.38 -23.17 -7.87
N GLY A 226 -19.12 -23.51 -7.58
CA GLY A 226 -18.78 -24.51 -6.58
C GLY A 226 -18.59 -23.81 -5.24
N VAL A 227 -19.42 -24.11 -4.24
CA VAL A 227 -19.48 -23.40 -2.95
C VAL A 227 -19.11 -24.36 -1.82
N MET A 228 -18.14 -23.96 -1.00
CA MET A 228 -17.65 -24.73 0.15
C MET A 228 -17.66 -23.82 1.38
N HIS A 229 -18.71 -23.94 2.18
CA HIS A 229 -18.95 -23.09 3.35
C HIS A 229 -18.26 -23.63 4.61
N GLN A 230 -17.72 -22.75 5.45
CA GLN A 230 -17.19 -23.03 6.78
C GLN A 230 -17.96 -22.22 7.83
N SER A 231 -18.86 -22.90 8.54
CA SER A 231 -19.60 -22.29 9.66
C SER A 231 -18.73 -22.28 10.93
N VAL A 232 -18.18 -21.11 11.25
CA VAL A 232 -17.35 -20.91 12.47
C VAL A 232 -18.22 -21.03 13.72
N LEU A 233 -19.47 -20.56 13.65
CA LEU A 233 -20.45 -20.67 14.74
C LEU A 233 -20.77 -22.12 15.11
N ASP A 234 -20.72 -23.04 14.13
CA ASP A 234 -20.88 -24.49 14.36
C ASP A 234 -19.56 -25.18 14.74
N GLY A 235 -18.46 -24.44 14.88
CA GLY A 235 -17.15 -24.95 15.26
C GLY A 235 -16.38 -25.64 14.13
N GLN A 236 -16.71 -25.35 12.87
CA GLN A 236 -15.98 -25.89 11.72
C GLN A 236 -14.63 -25.17 11.56
N THR A 237 -13.59 -25.97 11.32
CA THR A 237 -12.22 -25.48 11.06
C THR A 237 -11.75 -25.81 9.65
N THR A 238 -12.62 -26.41 8.84
CA THR A 238 -12.38 -26.79 7.45
C THR A 238 -13.60 -26.45 6.64
N PHE A 239 -13.43 -26.09 5.38
CA PHE A 239 -14.54 -25.94 4.45
C PHE A 239 -15.30 -27.26 4.29
N ALA A 240 -16.62 -27.17 4.14
CA ALA A 240 -17.48 -28.30 3.85
C ALA A 240 -17.21 -28.89 2.46
N GLU A 241 -17.88 -30.02 2.16
CA GLU A 241 -17.92 -30.56 0.81
C GLU A 241 -18.54 -29.55 -0.15
N GLU A 242 -18.02 -29.49 -1.38
CA GLU A 242 -18.49 -28.56 -2.40
C GLU A 242 -19.94 -28.84 -2.80
N VAL A 243 -20.73 -27.77 -2.84
CA VAL A 243 -22.10 -27.76 -3.36
C VAL A 243 -22.12 -26.94 -4.65
N SER A 244 -22.70 -27.53 -5.69
CA SER A 244 -22.90 -26.85 -6.97
C SER A 244 -24.18 -26.01 -6.93
N LEU A 245 -24.04 -24.70 -7.12
CA LEU A 245 -25.12 -23.73 -7.18
C LEU A 245 -25.17 -23.13 -8.59
N SER A 246 -26.21 -23.48 -9.36
CA SER A 246 -26.47 -22.87 -10.68
C SER A 246 -27.44 -21.71 -10.54
N VAL A 247 -27.07 -20.57 -11.12
CA VAL A 247 -27.79 -19.30 -11.07
C VAL A 247 -28.17 -18.89 -12.48
N ASN A 248 -29.46 -18.67 -12.72
CA ASN A 248 -29.99 -18.29 -14.02
C ASN A 248 -30.22 -16.77 -14.07
N ALA A 249 -29.48 -16.10 -14.95
CA ALA A 249 -29.55 -14.66 -15.14
C ALA A 249 -30.32 -14.24 -16.41
N VAL A 250 -30.88 -15.18 -17.18
CA VAL A 250 -31.67 -14.87 -18.37
C VAL A 250 -32.92 -14.08 -18.00
N GLY A 251 -33.07 -12.90 -18.60
CA GLY A 251 -34.23 -12.04 -18.40
C GLY A 251 -34.24 -11.33 -17.05
N CYS A 252 -33.10 -11.27 -16.35
CA CYS A 252 -33.01 -10.52 -15.09
C CYS A 252 -33.35 -9.03 -15.34
N THR A 253 -33.90 -8.38 -14.32
CA THR A 253 -34.25 -6.94 -14.37
C THR A 253 -33.65 -6.14 -13.21
N SER A 254 -32.96 -6.84 -12.30
CA SER A 254 -32.27 -6.32 -11.13
C SER A 254 -31.11 -7.26 -10.82
N SER A 255 -30.16 -6.82 -10.01
CA SER A 255 -29.07 -7.68 -9.54
C SER A 255 -29.60 -8.94 -8.87
N ILE A 256 -28.85 -10.03 -9.00
CA ILE A 256 -29.12 -11.32 -8.37
C ILE A 256 -28.23 -11.41 -7.14
N TYR A 257 -28.79 -11.77 -6.00
CA TYR A 257 -28.09 -11.82 -4.72
C TYR A 257 -27.99 -13.27 -4.27
N ILE A 258 -26.83 -13.68 -3.76
CA ILE A 258 -26.57 -15.06 -3.35
C ILE A 258 -26.09 -15.04 -1.90
N ASP A 259 -26.75 -15.83 -1.09
CA ASP A 259 -26.37 -16.12 0.31
C ASP A 259 -25.65 -17.47 0.31
N PHE A 260 -24.42 -17.49 0.80
CA PHE A 260 -23.55 -18.65 0.88
C PHE A 260 -23.81 -19.51 2.11
N ASP A 261 -24.38 -18.98 3.19
CA ASP A 261 -24.82 -19.78 4.33
C ASP A 261 -25.98 -20.69 3.90
N LEU A 262 -26.94 -20.12 3.17
CA LEU A 262 -28.09 -20.81 2.61
C LEU A 262 -27.81 -21.52 1.29
N GLN A 263 -26.73 -21.12 0.61
CA GLN A 263 -26.29 -21.62 -0.71
C GLN A 263 -27.40 -21.50 -1.76
N GLN A 264 -28.01 -20.32 -1.85
CA GLN A 264 -29.12 -20.05 -2.75
C GLN A 264 -29.22 -18.57 -3.13
N GLU A 265 -30.00 -18.30 -4.18
CA GLU A 265 -30.42 -16.93 -4.50
C GLU A 265 -31.37 -16.38 -3.42
N VAL A 266 -31.15 -15.13 -3.03
CA VAL A 266 -31.92 -14.38 -2.03
C VAL A 266 -32.27 -12.99 -2.56
N THR A 267 -32.88 -12.14 -1.72
CA THR A 267 -33.20 -10.75 -2.07
C THR A 267 -32.15 -9.78 -1.55
N GLU A 268 -32.12 -8.57 -2.11
CA GLU A 268 -31.24 -7.47 -1.68
C GLU A 268 -31.33 -7.15 -0.18
N THR A 269 -32.48 -7.43 0.45
CA THR A 269 -32.71 -7.16 1.88
C THR A 269 -32.35 -8.32 2.81
N ASP A 270 -31.96 -9.46 2.26
CA ASP A 270 -31.46 -10.60 3.01
C ASP A 270 -29.95 -10.46 3.26
N ALA A 271 -29.37 -11.37 4.04
CA ALA A 271 -27.92 -11.44 4.29
C ALA A 271 -27.22 -12.12 3.11
N TRP A 272 -27.08 -11.39 1.99
CA TRP A 272 -26.39 -11.90 0.82
C TRP A 272 -24.88 -11.64 0.92
N ASP A 273 -24.08 -12.50 0.29
CA ASP A 273 -22.62 -12.43 0.32
C ASP A 273 -22.02 -11.95 -0.99
N ILE A 274 -22.63 -12.35 -2.12
CA ILE A 274 -22.23 -11.88 -3.44
C ILE A 274 -23.42 -11.45 -4.27
N THR A 275 -23.18 -10.56 -5.22
CA THR A 275 -24.17 -10.13 -6.19
C THR A 275 -23.64 -10.24 -7.62
N ILE A 276 -24.57 -10.51 -8.54
CA ILE A 276 -24.38 -10.47 -9.99
C ILE A 276 -25.22 -9.31 -10.50
N PRO A 277 -24.60 -8.18 -10.89
CA PRO A 277 -25.32 -7.08 -11.53
C PRO A 277 -26.03 -7.56 -12.79
N CYS A 278 -27.15 -6.93 -13.11
CA CYS A 278 -27.94 -7.27 -14.29
C CYS A 278 -27.98 -6.10 -15.28
N ALA A 279 -27.64 -6.38 -16.54
CA ALA A 279 -27.74 -5.43 -17.64
C ALA A 279 -28.21 -6.11 -18.93
N ASP A 280 -29.00 -5.39 -19.72
CA ASP A 280 -29.50 -5.86 -21.02
C ASP A 280 -30.21 -7.24 -20.97
N GLU A 281 -31.00 -7.49 -19.91
CA GLU A 281 -31.73 -8.76 -19.69
C GLU A 281 -30.81 -9.99 -19.48
N ALA A 282 -29.56 -9.79 -19.07
CA ALA A 282 -28.61 -10.84 -18.72
C ALA A 282 -27.70 -10.41 -17.54
N GLY A 283 -27.01 -11.37 -16.92
CA GLY A 283 -26.02 -11.06 -15.88
C GLY A 283 -24.79 -10.38 -16.46
N GLU A 284 -24.22 -9.44 -15.73
CA GLU A 284 -22.94 -8.83 -16.09
C GLU A 284 -21.77 -9.75 -15.75
N PHE A 285 -20.65 -9.54 -16.46
CA PHE A 285 -19.39 -10.26 -16.21
C PHE A 285 -18.63 -9.67 -15.02
N VAL A 286 -19.33 -9.46 -13.92
CA VAL A 286 -18.83 -8.90 -12.66
C VAL A 286 -19.48 -9.66 -11.50
N LEU A 287 -18.68 -9.98 -10.49
CA LEU A 287 -19.15 -10.46 -9.19
C LEU A 287 -18.67 -9.49 -8.12
N SER A 288 -19.60 -9.03 -7.29
CA SER A 288 -19.32 -8.12 -6.17
C SER A 288 -19.64 -8.80 -4.86
N ILE A 289 -18.91 -8.45 -3.79
CA ILE A 289 -19.18 -8.93 -2.43
C ILE A 289 -20.07 -7.93 -1.68
N ALA A 290 -20.66 -8.34 -0.56
CA ALA A 290 -21.34 -7.40 0.33
C ALA A 290 -20.38 -6.35 0.93
N ASP A 291 -20.88 -5.15 1.21
CA ASP A 291 -20.08 -4.02 1.71
C ASP A 291 -19.37 -4.31 3.05
N ASP A 292 -19.91 -5.22 3.85
CA ASP A 292 -19.37 -5.67 5.13
C ASP A 292 -18.54 -6.97 5.02
N ALA A 293 -18.44 -7.54 3.83
CA ALA A 293 -17.61 -8.71 3.56
C ALA A 293 -16.19 -8.33 3.14
N THR A 294 -15.27 -9.29 3.26
CA THR A 294 -13.92 -9.20 2.71
C THR A 294 -13.60 -10.46 1.92
N VAL A 295 -12.67 -10.36 0.97
CA VAL A 295 -12.34 -11.44 0.05
C VAL A 295 -10.84 -11.65 -0.06
N LEU A 296 -10.46 -12.90 -0.26
CA LEU A 296 -9.12 -13.35 -0.62
C LEU A 296 -9.21 -14.13 -1.94
N ARG A 297 -8.42 -13.76 -2.94
CA ARG A 297 -8.27 -14.55 -4.18
C ARG A 297 -7.06 -15.48 -4.10
N THR A 298 -7.22 -16.69 -4.62
CA THR A 298 -6.13 -17.66 -4.81
C THR A 298 -6.20 -18.29 -6.19
N ASP A 299 -5.08 -18.40 -6.89
CA ASP A 299 -4.99 -19.00 -8.22
C ASP A 299 -4.88 -20.54 -8.21
N ALA A 300 -5.27 -21.17 -7.09
CA ALA A 300 -5.35 -22.62 -6.90
C ALA A 300 -6.16 -22.96 -5.64
N ASP A 301 -6.68 -24.19 -5.57
CA ASP A 301 -7.30 -24.74 -4.36
C ASP A 301 -6.27 -24.91 -3.23
N THR A 302 -6.05 -23.84 -2.47
CA THR A 302 -4.92 -23.72 -1.53
C THR A 302 -5.32 -24.02 -0.09
N TYR A 303 -6.53 -23.62 0.30
CA TYR A 303 -6.97 -23.63 1.70
C TYR A 303 -8.00 -24.73 1.96
N ALA A 304 -7.71 -25.60 2.93
CA ALA A 304 -8.69 -26.58 3.44
C ALA A 304 -9.71 -25.95 4.41
N GLY A 305 -9.44 -24.74 4.90
CA GLY A 305 -10.25 -23.96 5.84
C GLY A 305 -9.48 -22.70 6.24
N ILE A 306 -10.15 -21.78 6.92
CA ILE A 306 -9.54 -20.60 7.53
C ILE A 306 -9.47 -20.79 9.04
N ASP A 307 -8.29 -20.56 9.60
CA ASP A 307 -8.10 -20.44 11.04
C ASP A 307 -8.43 -19.01 11.48
N THR A 308 -9.54 -18.85 12.21
CA THR A 308 -10.04 -17.55 12.67
C THR A 308 -8.99 -16.79 13.50
N GLU A 309 -8.15 -17.48 14.27
CA GLU A 309 -7.10 -16.80 15.07
C GLU A 309 -5.98 -16.23 14.20
N ALA A 310 -5.83 -16.74 12.97
CA ALA A 310 -4.81 -16.32 12.02
C ALA A 310 -5.37 -15.54 10.82
N ALA A 311 -6.70 -15.39 10.69
CA ALA A 311 -7.37 -14.80 9.52
C ALA A 311 -6.82 -13.41 9.12
N ALA A 312 -6.43 -12.59 10.10
CA ALA A 312 -5.81 -11.28 9.87
C ALA A 312 -4.51 -11.32 9.06
N PHE A 313 -3.87 -12.49 8.94
CA PHE A 313 -2.61 -12.68 8.20
C PHE A 313 -2.80 -13.33 6.81
N TYR A 314 -4.03 -13.68 6.42
CA TYR A 314 -4.31 -14.33 5.13
C TYR A 314 -4.38 -13.33 3.97
N GLY A 315 -4.48 -12.03 4.26
CA GLY A 315 -4.56 -10.99 3.23
C GLY A 315 -5.96 -10.79 2.65
N PHE A 316 -7.00 -10.99 3.46
CA PHE A 316 -8.35 -10.55 3.10
C PHE A 316 -8.36 -9.03 2.88
N SER A 317 -9.06 -8.58 1.86
CA SER A 317 -9.27 -7.18 1.54
C SER A 317 -10.74 -6.88 1.25
N ALA A 318 -11.09 -5.61 1.16
CA ALA A 318 -12.38 -5.19 0.60
C ALA A 318 -12.52 -5.65 -0.86
N GLU A 319 -13.67 -5.35 -1.48
CA GLU A 319 -13.98 -5.72 -2.87
C GLU A 319 -12.92 -5.21 -3.85
N THR A 320 -12.46 -3.99 -3.66
CA THR A 320 -11.41 -3.36 -4.44
C THR A 320 -10.15 -3.17 -3.61
N VAL A 321 -9.02 -3.24 -4.31
CA VAL A 321 -7.70 -2.91 -3.76
C VAL A 321 -7.05 -1.83 -4.62
N SER A 322 -6.32 -0.95 -3.96
CA SER A 322 -5.57 0.10 -4.63
C SER A 322 -4.30 -0.46 -5.27
N ASP A 323 -4.12 -0.17 -6.55
CA ASP A 323 -2.90 -0.37 -7.31
C ASP A 323 -2.16 0.97 -7.40
N TYR A 324 -1.20 1.17 -6.50
CA TYR A 324 -0.47 2.44 -6.44
C TYR A 324 0.55 2.55 -7.58
N ALA A 325 0.54 3.66 -8.31
CA ALA A 325 1.44 3.92 -9.43
C ALA A 325 2.92 3.84 -9.03
N PHE A 326 3.24 4.24 -7.79
CA PHE A 326 4.60 4.14 -7.24
C PHE A 326 5.13 2.70 -7.13
N THR A 327 4.27 1.67 -7.13
CA THR A 327 4.72 0.26 -7.03
C THR A 327 5.48 -0.20 -8.28
N ALA A 328 5.22 0.39 -9.44
CA ALA A 328 5.91 0.06 -10.69
C ALA A 328 7.40 0.46 -10.65
N ASN A 329 7.73 1.54 -9.94
CA ASN A 329 9.09 2.03 -9.73
C ASN A 329 9.27 2.39 -8.26
N ASN A 330 9.38 1.35 -7.44
CA ASN A 330 9.34 1.45 -5.99
C ASN A 330 10.44 2.38 -5.45
N TRP A 331 10.11 3.19 -4.44
CA TRP A 331 11.00 4.24 -3.93
C TRP A 331 12.16 3.73 -3.07
N TYR A 332 12.17 2.45 -2.74
CA TYR A 332 13.15 1.86 -1.83
C TYR A 332 13.75 0.55 -2.32
N TYR A 333 14.96 0.30 -1.85
CA TYR A 333 15.59 -1.01 -1.80
C TYR A 333 15.45 -1.60 -0.39
N TYR A 334 14.97 -2.84 -0.30
CA TYR A 334 14.95 -3.60 0.96
C TYR A 334 16.19 -4.47 1.07
N ASP A 335 17.04 -4.17 2.04
CA ASP A 335 18.16 -5.04 2.36
C ASP A 335 17.68 -6.22 3.23
N SER A 336 17.69 -7.42 2.64
CA SER A 336 17.34 -8.64 3.36
C SER A 336 18.26 -8.99 4.53
N THR A 337 19.45 -8.37 4.61
CA THR A 337 20.43 -8.63 5.68
C THR A 337 20.14 -7.79 6.93
N SER A 338 19.97 -6.47 6.75
CA SER A 338 19.65 -5.55 7.84
C SER A 338 18.15 -5.40 8.13
N HIS A 339 17.29 -5.86 7.21
CA HIS A 339 15.85 -5.62 7.22
C HIS A 339 15.48 -4.13 7.19
N LEU A 340 16.35 -3.30 6.63
CA LEU A 340 16.15 -1.86 6.47
C LEU A 340 15.76 -1.51 5.04
N LEU A 341 15.07 -0.37 4.90
CA LEU A 341 14.70 0.22 3.62
C LEU A 341 15.62 1.40 3.31
N TYR A 342 16.24 1.39 2.16
CA TYR A 342 17.09 2.47 1.69
C TYR A 342 16.37 3.19 0.57
N SER A 343 16.27 4.52 0.65
CA SER A 343 15.72 5.29 -0.47
C SER A 343 16.57 5.03 -1.71
N GLN A 344 15.90 4.88 -2.86
CA GLN A 344 16.59 4.87 -4.14
C GLN A 344 17.02 6.28 -4.59
N PHE A 345 16.60 7.32 -3.87
CA PHE A 345 16.78 8.74 -4.24
C PHE A 345 16.33 9.01 -5.68
N GLY A 346 15.32 8.28 -6.12
CA GLY A 346 14.74 8.41 -7.43
C GLY A 346 13.95 9.71 -7.52
N VAL A 347 14.14 10.47 -8.59
CA VAL A 347 13.37 11.68 -8.85
C VAL A 347 12.11 11.29 -9.63
N TYR A 348 10.98 11.56 -9.00
CA TYR A 348 9.66 11.39 -9.57
C TYR A 348 9.14 12.75 -10.03
N LEU A 349 8.48 12.78 -11.18
CA LEU A 349 7.69 13.91 -11.64
C LEU A 349 6.23 13.65 -11.26
N ILE A 350 5.64 14.55 -10.48
CA ILE A 350 4.24 14.47 -10.05
C ILE A 350 3.47 15.55 -10.80
N SER A 351 2.55 15.15 -11.67
CA SER A 351 1.61 16.06 -12.33
C SER A 351 0.39 16.22 -11.43
N ALA A 352 0.17 17.43 -10.93
CA ALA A 352 -0.96 17.82 -10.08
C ALA A 352 -1.55 19.14 -10.61
N GLY A 353 -2.82 19.09 -11.02
CA GLY A 353 -3.46 20.22 -11.70
C GLY A 353 -2.69 20.67 -12.96
N ASP A 354 -2.33 21.96 -13.02
CA ASP A 354 -1.57 22.57 -14.12
C ASP A 354 -0.05 22.57 -13.89
N SER A 355 0.41 21.97 -12.79
CA SER A 355 1.81 22.00 -12.34
C SER A 355 2.44 20.60 -12.40
N VAL A 356 3.74 20.56 -12.66
CA VAL A 356 4.56 19.36 -12.47
C VAL A 356 5.59 19.65 -11.39
N PHE A 357 5.71 18.75 -10.43
CA PHE A 357 6.66 18.83 -9.33
C PHE A 357 7.72 17.75 -9.46
N LYS A 358 8.98 18.08 -9.21
CA LYS A 358 9.96 17.06 -8.88
C LYS A 358 9.78 16.66 -7.42
N PHE A 359 9.90 15.37 -7.15
CA PHE A 359 9.68 14.77 -5.85
C PHE A 359 10.72 13.68 -5.62
N GLN A 360 11.38 13.70 -4.46
CA GLN A 360 12.36 12.67 -4.12
C GLN A 360 12.30 12.36 -2.62
N ILE A 361 12.12 11.08 -2.30
CA ILE A 361 12.12 10.59 -0.93
C ILE A 361 13.57 10.51 -0.45
N THR A 362 13.85 11.08 0.72
CA THR A 362 15.20 11.16 1.28
C THR A 362 15.40 10.32 2.52
N SER A 363 14.32 10.00 3.25
CA SER A 363 14.35 9.08 4.40
C SER A 363 12.99 8.42 4.64
N TYR A 364 13.03 7.28 5.32
CA TYR A 364 11.86 6.57 5.87
C TYR A 364 11.94 6.38 7.40
N TYR A 365 12.98 6.94 8.00
CA TYR A 365 13.27 6.84 9.42
C TYR A 365 13.33 8.22 10.05
N ASP A 366 12.85 8.32 11.28
CA ASP A 366 13.04 9.51 12.13
C ASP A 366 14.45 9.54 12.74
N GLU A 367 14.72 10.58 13.54
CA GLU A 367 16.02 10.78 14.20
C GLU A 367 16.41 9.63 15.15
N ASP A 368 15.43 8.90 15.67
CA ASP A 368 15.63 7.75 16.57
C ASP A 368 15.78 6.42 15.79
N GLY A 369 15.65 6.45 14.46
CA GLY A 369 15.69 5.27 13.60
C GLY A 369 14.38 4.48 13.55
N THR A 370 13.26 5.10 13.94
CA THR A 370 11.93 4.49 13.87
C THR A 370 11.43 4.52 12.42
N SER A 371 11.09 3.35 11.88
CA SER A 371 10.54 3.21 10.53
C SER A 371 9.12 3.81 10.41
N GLY A 372 8.75 4.28 9.21
CA GLY A 372 7.42 4.85 8.98
C GLY A 372 7.41 6.37 9.03
N ALA A 373 8.57 7.00 8.88
CA ALA A 373 8.74 8.44 9.03
C ALA A 373 9.34 9.00 7.73
N TYR A 374 8.47 9.50 6.85
CA TYR A 374 8.90 9.99 5.54
C TYR A 374 9.53 11.36 5.62
N SER A 375 10.72 11.49 5.07
CA SER A 375 11.30 12.77 4.69
C SER A 375 11.49 12.81 3.18
N PHE A 376 11.23 13.96 2.57
CA PHE A 376 11.34 14.14 1.12
C PHE A 376 11.64 15.60 0.77
N ARG A 377 12.06 15.84 -0.47
CA ARG A 377 12.11 17.17 -1.09
C ARG A 377 11.15 17.23 -2.26
N THR A 378 10.59 18.41 -2.48
CA THR A 378 9.76 18.68 -3.64
C THR A 378 9.80 20.15 -4.03
N ASP A 379 9.83 20.40 -5.33
CA ASP A 379 9.82 21.73 -5.92
C ASP A 379 9.04 21.68 -7.24
N PRO A 380 8.33 22.75 -7.63
CA PRO A 380 7.81 22.88 -8.99
C PRO A 380 8.94 22.75 -10.00
N VAL A 381 8.69 22.04 -11.10
CA VAL A 381 9.57 22.04 -12.27
C VAL A 381 9.43 23.42 -12.92
N THR A 382 10.53 24.16 -13.00
CA THR A 382 10.55 25.52 -13.57
C THR A 382 11.46 25.56 -14.80
N GLU A 383 11.19 26.50 -15.72
CA GLU A 383 12.12 26.81 -16.82
C GLU A 383 13.38 27.46 -16.23
N GLU A 384 14.58 27.01 -16.62
CA GLU A 384 15.85 27.67 -16.27
C GLU A 384 16.00 29.08 -16.90
#